data_AF-A0A1F5XWG4-F1
#
_entry.id   AF-A0A1F5XWG4-F1
#
_cell.length_a   1.000
_cell.length_b   1.000
_cell.length_c   1.000
_cell.angle_alpha   90.00
_cell.angle_beta   90.00
_cell.angle_gamma   90.00
#
_symmetry.space_group_name_H-M   'P 1'
#
loop_
_entity.id
_entity.type
_entity.pdbx_description
1 polymer ?
#
loop_
_entity_poly.entity_id
_entity_poly.type
_entity_poly.pdbx_seq_one_letter_code
_entity_poly.pdbx_strand_id
1 'polypeptide(L)'
;MQKVLYSKLELKIGSANKSKRKEGVTMSERDYSVQPFSVADSEGWKVLMQKNSDGGWPMINSYVSRWANLMEQRMALGERLENIAEITSQEADDDKVLNMIYTQAVYILSRVWKYKEEFRRWQASRS
;
A
#
# COMPACT_ATOMS: atom_id res chain seq x y z
N MET A 1 -4.75 30.64 -50.66
CA MET A 1 -3.63 31.56 -50.34
C MET A 1 -3.59 31.77 -48.84
N GLN A 2 -2.39 31.65 -48.28
CA GLN A 2 -2.01 31.71 -46.86
C GLN A 2 -2.47 32.96 -46.10
N LYS A 3 -2.68 32.78 -44.78
CA LYS A 3 -1.84 33.46 -43.77
C LYS A 3 -1.74 32.63 -42.48
N VAL A 4 -0.49 32.38 -42.14
CA VAL A 4 0.05 31.71 -40.96
C VAL A 4 0.09 32.70 -39.80
N LEU A 5 -0.16 32.24 -38.56
CA LEU A 5 0.55 32.72 -37.37
C LEU A 5 0.45 31.68 -36.24
N TYR A 6 1.54 30.95 -36.04
CA TYR A 6 1.85 30.19 -34.85
C TYR A 6 2.49 31.12 -33.80
N SER A 7 1.93 31.14 -32.58
CA SER A 7 2.67 31.44 -31.34
C SER A 7 1.86 30.88 -30.15
N LYS A 8 2.15 29.65 -29.70
CA LYS A 8 3.07 29.31 -28.60
C LYS A 8 2.46 29.57 -27.22
N LEU A 9 1.89 28.53 -26.62
CA LEU A 9 2.04 28.24 -25.19
C LEU A 9 1.76 26.76 -24.95
N GLU A 10 2.73 26.15 -24.29
CA GLU A 10 2.93 24.71 -24.17
C GLU A 10 2.13 24.06 -23.03
N LEU A 11 1.93 22.75 -23.20
CA LEU A 11 1.94 21.70 -22.17
C LEU A 11 0.93 21.79 -21.02
N LYS A 12 -0.04 20.88 -21.05
CA LYS A 12 -0.09 19.78 -20.05
C LYS A 12 -0.78 18.55 -20.63
N ILE A 13 0.04 17.53 -20.77
CA ILE A 13 -0.26 16.16 -21.18
C ILE A 13 -1.04 15.49 -20.04
N GLY A 14 -2.08 14.73 -20.36
CA GLY A 14 -2.72 13.85 -19.38
C GLY A 14 -4.17 13.51 -19.69
N SER A 15 -4.36 12.66 -20.70
CA SER A 15 -5.63 12.18 -21.23
C SER A 15 -6.57 11.58 -20.18
N ALA A 16 -7.86 11.88 -20.36
CA ALA A 16 -8.99 11.16 -19.78
C ALA A 16 -8.93 9.65 -20.09
N ASN A 17 -9.41 8.82 -19.17
CA ASN A 17 -10.19 7.64 -19.56
C ASN A 17 -11.24 7.27 -18.50
N LYS A 18 -12.50 7.49 -18.87
CA LYS A 18 -13.69 7.04 -18.15
C LYS A 18 -13.88 5.55 -18.45
N SER A 19 -13.97 4.69 -17.44
CA SER A 19 -14.62 3.38 -17.60
C SER A 19 -15.58 3.14 -16.44
N LYS A 20 -16.82 2.83 -16.80
CA LYS A 20 -17.97 2.62 -15.91
C LYS A 20 -17.79 1.28 -15.19
N ARG A 21 -17.80 1.27 -13.85
CA ARG A 21 -18.15 0.08 -13.04
C ARG A 21 -19.50 0.34 -12.36
N LYS A 22 -20.38 -0.66 -12.48
CA LYS A 22 -21.78 -0.62 -12.05
C LYS A 22 -21.90 -0.59 -10.51
N GLU A 23 -22.99 0.03 -10.09
CA GLU A 23 -23.40 0.42 -8.73
C GLU A 23 -23.50 -0.75 -7.73
N GLY A 24 -23.19 -0.46 -6.46
CA GLY A 24 -23.61 -1.30 -5.33
C GLY A 24 -22.63 -1.48 -4.16
N VAL A 25 -21.84 -0.47 -3.74
CA VAL A 25 -21.21 -0.48 -2.40
C VAL A 25 -21.21 0.95 -1.85
N THR A 26 -22.05 1.21 -0.85
CA THR A 26 -22.03 2.44 -0.06
C THR A 26 -20.82 2.40 0.88
N MET A 27 -19.70 3.01 0.49
CA MET A 27 -18.57 3.29 1.38
C MET A 27 -18.84 4.60 2.13
N SER A 28 -18.90 4.57 3.46
CA SER A 28 -18.92 5.79 4.28
C SER A 28 -17.52 6.12 4.82
N GLU A 29 -16.86 7.07 4.16
CA GLU A 29 -16.12 8.23 4.69
C GLU A 29 -15.09 8.09 5.85
N ARG A 30 -14.17 7.12 5.78
CA ARG A 30 -12.76 7.36 6.18
C ARG A 30 -11.82 6.61 5.22
N ASP A 31 -10.91 7.32 4.59
CA ASP A 31 -10.11 6.85 3.46
C ASP A 31 -9.01 5.85 3.90
N TYR A 32 -9.24 4.56 3.70
CA TYR A 32 -8.27 3.46 3.91
C TYR A 32 -7.40 3.25 2.65
N SER A 33 -6.90 4.33 2.05
CA SER A 33 -6.54 4.50 0.62
C SER A 33 -5.48 3.60 -0.01
N VAL A 34 -5.03 2.54 0.64
CA VAL A 34 -4.47 1.42 -0.13
C VAL A 34 -4.92 0.11 0.49
N GLN A 35 -5.86 -0.59 -0.12
CA GLN A 35 -5.97 -2.04 -0.01
C GLN A 35 -6.45 -2.55 -1.38
N PRO A 36 -5.85 -3.61 -1.95
CA PRO A 36 -5.95 -4.90 -1.30
C PRO A 36 -4.66 -5.71 -1.38
N PHE A 37 -3.95 -5.78 -0.26
CA PHE A 37 -3.22 -6.99 0.03
C PHE A 37 -4.20 -8.02 0.61
N SER A 38 -3.83 -9.28 0.55
CA SER A 38 -4.63 -10.41 0.97
C SER A 38 -4.71 -10.49 2.51
N VAL A 39 -5.70 -9.85 3.13
CA VAL A 39 -5.93 -9.90 4.58
C VAL A 39 -6.62 -11.24 4.96
N ALA A 40 -6.01 -12.02 5.86
CA ALA A 40 -6.57 -13.25 6.42
C ALA A 40 -7.44 -13.01 7.66
N ASP A 41 -7.12 -12.00 8.49
CA ASP A 41 -7.93 -11.60 9.65
C ASP A 41 -8.46 -10.18 9.43
N SER A 42 -9.60 -10.10 8.76
CA SER A 42 -10.21 -8.82 8.36
C SER A 42 -10.74 -8.01 9.55
N GLU A 43 -11.15 -8.67 10.64
CA GLU A 43 -11.62 -7.99 11.84
C GLU A 43 -10.45 -7.47 12.68
N GLY A 44 -9.41 -8.29 12.88
CA GLY A 44 -8.18 -7.85 13.51
C GLY A 44 -7.53 -6.70 12.74
N TRP A 45 -7.57 -6.73 11.41
CA TRP A 45 -7.15 -5.60 10.58
C TRP A 45 -7.93 -4.32 10.91
N LYS A 46 -9.27 -4.34 10.88
CA LYS A 46 -10.09 -3.16 11.18
C LYS A 46 -9.79 -2.58 12.56
N VAL A 47 -9.70 -3.43 13.59
CA VAL A 47 -9.40 -3.00 14.96
C VAL A 47 -8.04 -2.31 15.04
N LEU A 48 -7.00 -2.89 14.43
CA LEU A 48 -5.66 -2.32 14.43
C LEU A 48 -5.58 -1.01 13.66
N MET A 49 -6.29 -0.91 12.52
CA MET A 49 -6.36 0.33 11.74
C MET A 49 -7.06 1.45 12.50
N GLN A 50 -8.19 1.14 13.14
CA GLN A 50 -8.93 2.10 13.93
C GLN A 50 -8.07 2.59 15.11
N LYS A 51 -7.39 1.68 15.81
CA LYS A 51 -6.47 2.02 16.91
C LYS A 51 -5.34 2.97 16.47
N ASN A 52 -4.72 2.71 15.33
CA ASN A 52 -3.65 3.57 14.81
C ASN A 52 -4.17 4.95 14.43
N SER A 53 -5.34 5.01 13.78
CA SER A 53 -6.00 6.28 13.42
C SER A 53 -6.38 7.09 14.66
N ASP A 54 -7.01 6.46 15.64
CA ASP A 54 -7.41 7.11 16.90
C ASP A 54 -6.20 7.56 17.74
N GLY A 55 -5.08 6.83 17.61
CA GLY A 55 -3.80 7.19 18.22
C GLY A 55 -3.03 8.31 17.52
N GLY A 56 -3.54 8.86 16.42
CA GLY A 56 -2.86 9.91 15.65
C GLY A 56 -1.74 9.41 14.74
N TRP A 57 -1.70 8.11 14.44
CA TRP A 57 -0.69 7.48 13.57
C TRP A 57 -1.30 6.80 12.33
N PRO A 58 -2.15 7.49 11.55
CA PRO A 58 -2.77 6.90 10.36
C PRO A 58 -1.73 6.51 9.29
N MET A 59 -0.52 7.10 9.31
CA MET A 59 0.55 6.71 8.38
C MET A 59 0.99 5.25 8.52
N ILE A 60 0.83 4.63 9.70
CA ILE A 60 1.13 3.19 9.89
C ILE A 60 0.25 2.35 8.96
N ASN A 61 -1.02 2.75 8.83
CA ASN A 61 -2.01 2.03 8.03
C ASN A 61 -1.60 2.05 6.55
N SER A 62 -1.25 3.23 6.03
CA SER A 62 -0.80 3.40 4.66
C SER A 62 0.49 2.63 4.38
N TYR A 63 1.46 2.66 5.29
CA TYR A 63 2.73 1.96 5.14
C TYR A 63 2.55 0.43 5.10
N VAL A 64 1.79 -0.13 6.05
CA VAL A 64 1.48 -1.57 6.09
C VAL A 64 0.85 -2.02 4.77
N SER A 65 -0.12 -1.25 4.31
CA SER A 65 -0.79 -1.50 3.05
C SER A 65 0.16 -1.49 1.86
N ARG A 66 0.97 -0.45 1.70
CA ARG A 66 1.91 -0.32 0.57
C ARG A 66 2.91 -1.46 0.56
N TRP A 67 3.51 -1.76 1.72
CA TRP A 67 4.51 -2.81 1.84
C TRP A 67 3.96 -4.18 1.44
N ALA A 68 2.80 -4.58 1.99
CA ALA A 68 2.21 -5.85 1.63
C ALA A 68 1.75 -5.92 0.17
N ASN A 69 1.24 -4.82 -0.39
CA ASN A 69 0.88 -4.77 -1.81
C ASN A 69 2.11 -4.95 -2.71
N LEU A 70 3.22 -4.28 -2.43
CA LEU A 70 4.47 -4.44 -3.19
C LEU A 70 5.00 -5.88 -3.10
N MET A 71 4.95 -6.48 -1.91
CA MET A 71 5.33 -7.89 -1.75
C MET A 71 4.43 -8.81 -2.59
N GLU A 72 3.10 -8.66 -2.52
CA GLU A 72 2.19 -9.49 -3.30
C GLU A 72 2.36 -9.32 -4.81
N GLN A 73 2.62 -8.10 -5.29
CA GLN A 73 2.92 -7.84 -6.69
C GLN A 73 4.16 -8.60 -7.16
N ARG A 74 5.25 -8.58 -6.38
CA ARG A 74 6.48 -9.30 -6.70
C ARG A 74 6.33 -10.81 -6.55
N MET A 75 5.61 -11.28 -5.54
CA MET A 75 5.30 -12.71 -5.37
C MET A 75 4.45 -13.24 -6.53
N ALA A 76 3.55 -12.43 -7.09
CA ALA A 76 2.80 -12.77 -8.30
C ALA A 76 3.69 -12.90 -9.55
N LEU A 77 4.87 -12.28 -9.55
CA LEU A 77 5.91 -12.45 -10.58
C LEU A 77 6.86 -13.63 -10.29
N GLY A 78 6.63 -14.38 -9.21
CA GLY A 78 7.42 -15.56 -8.84
C GLY A 78 8.59 -15.29 -7.89
N GLU A 79 8.73 -14.06 -7.39
CA GLU A 79 9.75 -13.76 -6.38
C GLU A 79 9.38 -14.36 -5.01
N ARG A 80 10.40 -14.73 -4.23
CA ARG A 80 10.23 -15.29 -2.88
C ARG A 80 10.17 -14.16 -1.86
N LEU A 81 9.25 -14.26 -0.88
CA LEU A 81 9.04 -13.23 0.15
C LEU A 81 10.35 -12.85 0.85
N GLU A 82 11.17 -13.83 1.21
CA GLU A 82 12.44 -13.60 1.93
C GLU A 82 13.45 -12.73 1.17
N ASN A 83 13.39 -12.72 -0.17
CA ASN A 83 14.28 -11.92 -1.00
C ASN A 83 13.78 -10.48 -1.16
N ILE A 84 12.47 -10.25 -1.02
CA ILE A 84 11.83 -8.98 -1.37
C ILE A 84 11.34 -8.18 -0.17
N ALA A 85 11.15 -8.83 0.99
CA ALA A 85 10.49 -8.20 2.13
C ALA A 85 11.25 -6.96 2.65
N GLU A 86 12.58 -6.98 2.69
CA GLU A 86 13.38 -5.79 3.05
C GLU A 86 13.30 -4.70 1.98
N ILE A 87 13.49 -5.06 0.72
CA ILE A 87 13.55 -4.09 -0.38
C ILE A 87 12.21 -3.37 -0.51
N THR A 88 11.11 -4.13 -0.46
CA THR A 88 9.76 -3.57 -0.53
C THR A 88 9.37 -2.78 0.73
N SER A 89 10.00 -3.01 1.89
CA SER A 89 9.76 -2.19 3.08
C SER A 89 10.38 -0.79 2.94
N GLN A 90 11.52 -0.71 2.25
CA GLN A 90 12.19 0.54 1.91
C GLN A 90 11.47 1.27 0.78
N GLU A 91 10.94 0.55 -0.22
CA GLU A 91 10.14 1.14 -1.29
C GLU A 91 8.76 1.62 -0.83
N ALA A 92 8.18 0.98 0.19
CA ALA A 92 6.95 1.45 0.83
C ALA A 92 7.16 2.71 1.68
N ASP A 93 8.43 3.05 1.98
CA ASP A 93 8.83 4.19 2.78
C ASP A 93 8.97 5.46 1.92
N ASP A 94 7.83 6.09 1.59
CA ASP A 94 7.83 7.33 0.81
C ASP A 94 8.31 8.56 1.62
N ASP A 95 8.32 8.49 2.96
CA ASP A 95 8.46 9.66 3.84
C ASP A 95 9.65 9.59 4.84
N LYS A 96 10.56 8.62 4.69
CA LYS A 96 11.61 8.29 5.69
C LYS A 96 11.00 8.03 7.07
N VAL A 97 10.11 7.05 7.07
CA VAL A 97 9.30 6.53 8.15
C VAL A 97 10.17 6.25 9.38
N LEU A 98 9.70 6.68 10.56
CA LEU A 98 10.37 6.40 11.83
C LEU A 98 10.45 4.88 12.07
N ASN A 99 11.56 4.39 12.63
CA ASN A 99 11.76 2.97 12.99
C ASN A 99 10.58 2.35 13.79
N MET A 100 9.86 3.16 14.56
CA MET A 100 8.66 2.74 15.29
C MET A 100 7.52 2.28 14.36
N ILE A 101 7.32 2.95 13.23
CA ILE A 101 6.27 2.60 12.27
C ILE A 101 6.62 1.28 11.57
N TYR A 102 7.88 1.07 11.20
CA TYR A 102 8.36 -0.23 10.69
C TYR A 102 8.05 -1.35 11.70
N THR A 103 8.37 -1.13 12.98
CA THR A 103 8.11 -2.11 14.05
C THR A 103 6.61 -2.42 14.17
N GLN A 104 5.74 -1.40 14.10
CA GLN A 104 4.29 -1.63 14.12
C GLN A 104 3.78 -2.32 12.85
N ALA A 105 4.38 -2.04 11.70
CA ALA A 105 3.99 -2.69 10.47
C ALA A 105 4.33 -4.18 10.47
N VAL A 106 5.53 -4.51 10.92
CA VAL A 106 6.00 -5.86 11.25
C VAL A 106 4.99 -6.57 12.15
N TYR A 107 4.57 -5.94 13.24
CA TYR A 107 3.58 -6.49 14.17
C TYR A 107 2.23 -6.77 13.48
N ILE A 108 1.71 -5.82 12.71
CA ILE A 108 0.40 -5.94 12.06
C ILE A 108 0.43 -7.07 11.01
N LEU A 109 1.41 -7.07 10.09
CA LEU A 109 1.51 -8.07 9.02
C LEU A 109 1.68 -9.49 9.55
N SER A 110 2.41 -9.66 10.65
CA SER A 110 2.59 -10.98 11.31
C SER A 110 1.29 -11.61 11.83
N ARG A 111 0.20 -10.81 11.95
CA ARG A 111 -1.10 -11.21 12.49
C ARG A 111 -2.17 -11.35 11.42
N VAL A 112 -2.33 -10.32 10.60
CA VAL A 112 -3.52 -10.18 9.75
C VAL A 112 -3.31 -10.59 8.30
N TRP A 113 -2.06 -10.75 7.86
CA TRP A 113 -1.75 -11.01 6.45
C TRP A 113 -1.95 -12.47 6.06
N LYS A 114 -2.37 -12.76 4.82
CA LYS A 114 -2.44 -14.12 4.27
C LYS A 114 -1.09 -14.83 4.29
N TYR A 115 0.00 -14.09 4.04
CA TYR A 115 1.36 -14.62 4.04
C TYR A 115 2.06 -14.51 5.40
N LYS A 116 1.31 -14.29 6.49
CA LYS A 116 1.84 -14.05 7.84
C LYS A 116 2.82 -15.10 8.36
N GLU A 117 2.63 -16.38 8.03
CA GLU A 117 3.51 -17.45 8.50
C GLU A 117 4.88 -17.38 7.81
N GLU A 118 4.89 -17.10 6.50
CA GLU A 118 6.12 -16.90 5.74
C GLU A 118 6.84 -15.62 6.17
N PHE A 119 6.07 -14.56 6.39
CA PHE A 119 6.58 -13.30 6.92
C PHE A 119 7.21 -13.46 8.32
N ARG A 120 6.59 -14.23 9.22
CA ARG A 120 7.17 -14.53 10.55
C ARG A 120 8.47 -15.34 10.47
N ARG A 121 8.58 -16.27 9.52
CA ARG A 121 9.84 -16.99 9.27
C ARG A 121 10.94 -16.05 8.77
N TRP A 122 10.62 -15.15 7.84
CA TRP A 122 11.55 -14.12 7.40
C TRP A 122 12.02 -13.24 8.57
N GLN A 123 11.10 -12.79 9.44
CA GLN A 123 11.46 -12.02 10.64
C GLN A 123 12.43 -12.76 11.55
N ALA A 124 12.13 -14.04 11.85
CA ALA A 124 12.99 -14.87 12.71
C ALA A 124 14.36 -15.15 12.09
N SER A 125 14.50 -15.09 10.76
CA SER A 125 15.78 -15.31 10.09
C SER A 125 16.75 -14.12 10.20
N ARG A 126 16.28 -12.99 10.74
CA ARG A 126 17.02 -11.71 10.84
C ARG A 126 17.44 -11.33 12.26
N SER A 127 16.96 -12.07 13.25
CA SER A 127 17.24 -11.92 14.69
C SER A 127 18.33 -12.88 15.12
#